data_AF-A0A6N8X6H9-F1
#
_entry.id   AF-A0A6N8X6H9-F1
#
_cell.length_a   1.000
_cell.length_b   1.000
_cell.length_c   1.000
_cell.angle_alpha   90.00
_cell.angle_beta   90.00
_cell.angle_gamma   90.00
#
_symmetry.space_group_name_H-M   'P 1'
#
loop_
_entity.id
_entity.type
_entity.pdbx_description
1 polymer ?
#
loop_
_entity_poly.entity_id
_entity_poly.type
_entity_poly.pdbx_seq_one_letter_code
_entity_poly.pdbx_strand_id
1 'polypeptide(L)'
;MAGAPEPRPLPRHTAAGPQPLPGGARSHSVGRFEKHPRREDGYMTWSRRDFVRTGSAFAAAGLFGLDSTLLADPLEAARRYRPFRPLLQDPDVRAVAMAALDAARSAGARYADVRVASGASRRTIVQNTQVFTQLISGSLNFGVRVLVDGAWGFASSTIVTEEEAARVAQVAVRQSSLNPWGGTRTLELAPAPVVADGQWETPIDLDPWNYTIQDQLELQIAANEAVMNAGEAMGVPGVTGFSDFLFGKNDVVFASSEGSYIAQRFHGFGNSYGAQVISEDRMNFGSSSPESFKTGGYGWEAIDGIPFAADAEQAVEDAIMMMNAREPDVGRYDLVLDSAAVSAAFNASIVPALEFDRVLGYEMHAGGTSYLSPPEEVLGQYSFNNPKLNVRATGAAPRAGGMYRWD
;
A
#
# COMPACT_ATOMS: atom_id res chain seq x y z
N MET A 1 44.17 -40.65 -11.60
CA MET A 1 43.90 -39.26 -11.98
C MET A 1 42.70 -39.27 -12.89
N ALA A 2 41.53 -38.94 -12.35
CA ALA A 2 40.23 -39.12 -13.01
C ALA A 2 39.83 -37.83 -13.74
N GLY A 3 39.62 -37.92 -15.05
CA GLY A 3 39.15 -36.83 -15.90
C GLY A 3 37.65 -36.61 -15.75
N ALA A 4 37.23 -35.35 -15.77
CA ALA A 4 35.82 -34.94 -15.75
C ALA A 4 35.13 -35.26 -17.09
N PRO A 5 33.82 -35.57 -17.10
CA PRO A 5 33.08 -35.88 -18.33
C PRO A 5 32.55 -34.61 -19.02
N GLU A 6 32.62 -34.56 -20.35
CA GLU A 6 32.02 -33.53 -21.21
C GLU A 6 30.47 -33.59 -21.21
N PRO A 7 29.78 -32.44 -21.41
CA PRO A 7 28.33 -32.40 -21.45
C PRO A 7 27.75 -32.84 -22.82
N ARG A 8 26.68 -33.67 -22.78
CA ARG A 8 25.92 -34.09 -23.97
C ARG A 8 25.02 -32.97 -24.51
N PRO A 9 24.84 -32.84 -25.83
CA PRO A 9 23.89 -31.89 -26.42
C PRO A 9 22.45 -32.42 -26.38
N LEU A 10 21.48 -31.52 -26.14
CA LEU A 10 20.04 -31.79 -26.18
C LEU A 10 19.49 -31.74 -27.63
N PRO A 11 18.44 -32.52 -27.97
CA PRO A 11 17.93 -32.63 -29.33
C PRO A 11 17.09 -31.42 -29.78
N ARG A 12 17.25 -31.03 -31.04
CA ARG A 12 16.51 -29.96 -31.73
C ARG A 12 15.14 -30.47 -32.19
N HIS A 13 14.05 -29.81 -31.79
CA HIS A 13 12.73 -29.98 -32.40
C HIS A 13 12.56 -29.01 -33.59
N THR A 14 12.35 -29.56 -34.78
CA THR A 14 12.07 -28.84 -36.03
C THR A 14 10.61 -28.44 -36.12
N ALA A 15 10.35 -27.15 -36.36
CA ALA A 15 9.04 -26.60 -36.70
C ALA A 15 8.71 -26.87 -38.18
N ALA A 16 7.48 -27.32 -38.46
CA ALA A 16 6.93 -27.42 -39.81
C ALA A 16 5.72 -26.46 -39.91
N GLY A 17 5.82 -25.46 -40.78
CA GLY A 17 4.73 -24.54 -41.11
C GLY A 17 3.77 -25.12 -42.17
N PRO A 18 2.52 -24.63 -42.27
CA PRO A 18 1.56 -25.14 -43.25
C PRO A 18 1.55 -24.32 -44.56
N GLN A 19 1.37 -25.02 -45.68
CA GLN A 19 1.06 -24.46 -47.01
C GLN A 19 -0.42 -24.74 -47.43
N PRO A 20 -0.98 -24.00 -48.42
CA PRO A 20 -2.42 -23.70 -48.49
C PRO A 20 -3.28 -24.50 -49.50
N LEU A 21 -4.60 -24.24 -49.41
CA LEU A 21 -5.85 -24.85 -49.98
C LEU A 21 -5.97 -24.91 -51.52
N PRO A 22 -6.91 -25.71 -52.11
CA PRO A 22 -8.31 -25.27 -52.42
C PRO A 22 -9.35 -26.44 -52.29
N GLY A 23 -10.67 -26.31 -52.11
CA GLY A 23 -11.72 -25.48 -52.74
C GLY A 23 -12.81 -26.43 -53.31
N GLY A 24 -14.11 -26.17 -53.10
CA GLY A 24 -15.19 -26.85 -53.85
C GLY A 24 -16.45 -27.25 -53.07
N ALA A 25 -17.62 -26.86 -53.58
CA ALA A 25 -18.90 -26.76 -52.90
C ALA A 25 -19.93 -27.87 -53.26
N ARG A 26 -21.07 -27.82 -52.53
CA ARG A 26 -22.44 -28.36 -52.78
C ARG A 26 -22.70 -29.80 -52.30
N SER A 27 -23.91 -30.25 -51.91
CA SER A 27 -25.18 -29.71 -51.36
C SER A 27 -26.11 -30.92 -51.11
N HIS A 28 -27.18 -30.74 -50.32
CA HIS A 28 -28.32 -31.67 -50.04
C HIS A 28 -28.14 -32.55 -48.78
N SER A 29 -29.13 -32.79 -47.92
CA SER A 29 -30.54 -32.37 -47.83
C SER A 29 -31.03 -32.63 -46.39
N VAL A 30 -32.13 -31.94 -46.05
CA VAL A 30 -32.87 -31.91 -44.79
C VAL A 30 -33.37 -33.29 -44.33
N GLY A 31 -33.26 -33.57 -43.02
CA GLY A 31 -33.99 -34.62 -42.31
C GLY A 31 -34.43 -34.11 -40.93
N ARG A 32 -35.76 -34.12 -40.69
CA ARG A 32 -36.47 -33.56 -39.52
C ARG A 32 -37.00 -34.69 -38.65
N PHE A 33 -36.68 -34.73 -37.36
CA PHE A 33 -37.32 -35.52 -36.29
C PHE A 33 -36.86 -34.91 -34.95
N GLU A 34 -37.60 -34.81 -33.85
CA GLU A 34 -39.02 -34.83 -33.45
C GLU A 34 -38.99 -34.19 -32.04
N LYS A 35 -40.03 -33.46 -31.62
CA LYS A 35 -40.07 -32.79 -30.30
C LYS A 35 -40.87 -33.62 -29.28
N HIS A 36 -40.27 -33.95 -28.13
CA HIS A 36 -40.82 -33.83 -26.76
C HIS A 36 -39.89 -34.50 -25.71
N PRO A 37 -39.94 -34.17 -24.40
CA PRO A 37 -40.26 -32.90 -23.72
C PRO A 37 -39.08 -32.40 -22.86
N ARG A 38 -39.07 -31.10 -22.53
CA ARG A 38 -38.08 -30.46 -21.64
C ARG A 38 -38.28 -30.93 -20.20
N ARG A 39 -37.19 -31.36 -19.55
CA ARG A 39 -37.03 -31.22 -18.10
C ARG A 39 -36.65 -29.78 -17.80
N GLU A 40 -37.39 -29.16 -16.88
CA GLU A 40 -37.06 -27.88 -16.28
C GLU A 40 -35.95 -28.08 -15.25
N ASP A 41 -34.70 -27.84 -15.66
CA ASP A 41 -33.62 -27.57 -14.71
C ASP A 41 -33.37 -26.05 -14.77
N GLY A 42 -33.90 -25.36 -13.76
CA GLY A 42 -33.82 -23.91 -13.60
C GLY A 42 -32.42 -23.47 -13.19
N TYR A 43 -31.52 -23.34 -14.15
CA TYR A 43 -30.34 -22.48 -14.03
C TYR A 43 -30.61 -21.19 -14.79
N MET A 44 -30.68 -20.06 -14.08
CA MET A 44 -30.67 -18.74 -14.72
C MET A 44 -29.33 -18.56 -15.44
N THR A 45 -29.31 -18.81 -16.74
CA THR A 45 -28.18 -18.49 -17.61
C THR A 45 -28.22 -16.99 -17.91
N TRP A 46 -27.41 -16.20 -17.21
CA TRP A 46 -27.19 -14.81 -17.55
C TRP A 46 -26.52 -14.72 -18.92
N SER A 47 -27.15 -14.04 -19.88
CA SER A 47 -26.46 -13.74 -21.13
C SER A 47 -25.40 -12.66 -20.90
N ARG A 48 -24.34 -12.63 -21.71
CA ARG A 48 -23.37 -11.51 -21.72
C ARG A 48 -24.06 -10.14 -21.85
N ARG A 49 -25.24 -10.10 -22.49
CA ARG A 49 -26.03 -8.88 -22.67
C ARG A 49 -26.76 -8.47 -21.38
N ASP A 50 -27.19 -9.42 -20.56
CA ASP A 50 -27.78 -9.17 -19.25
C ASP A 50 -26.71 -8.77 -18.22
N PHE A 51 -25.53 -9.39 -18.28
CA PHE A 51 -24.37 -8.98 -17.50
C PHE A 51 -23.94 -7.53 -17.82
N VAL A 52 -23.93 -7.15 -19.10
CA VAL A 52 -23.62 -5.76 -19.50
C VAL A 52 -24.72 -4.79 -19.08
N ARG A 53 -26.01 -5.19 -19.12
CA ARG A 53 -27.12 -4.33 -18.67
C ARG A 53 -27.16 -4.13 -17.15
N THR A 54 -26.85 -5.16 -16.38
CA THR A 54 -26.83 -5.07 -14.91
C THR A 54 -25.50 -4.48 -14.41
N GLY A 55 -24.39 -4.77 -15.10
CA GLY A 55 -23.08 -4.17 -14.85
C GLY A 55 -23.02 -2.67 -15.21
N SER A 56 -23.73 -2.23 -16.26
CA SER A 56 -23.82 -0.80 -16.59
C SER A 56 -24.73 -0.02 -15.66
N ALA A 57 -25.68 -0.67 -14.97
CA ALA A 57 -26.46 -0.04 -13.90
C ALA A 57 -25.63 0.19 -12.62
N PHE A 58 -24.68 -0.69 -12.30
CA PHE A 58 -23.72 -0.47 -11.20
C PHE A 58 -22.59 0.50 -11.58
N ALA A 59 -22.16 0.50 -12.85
CA ALA A 59 -21.19 1.49 -13.34
C ALA A 59 -21.80 2.91 -13.44
N ALA A 60 -23.09 3.04 -13.70
CA ALA A 60 -23.78 4.33 -13.72
C ALA A 60 -24.23 4.79 -12.32
N ALA A 61 -24.60 3.90 -11.39
CA ALA A 61 -24.88 4.28 -10.00
C ALA A 61 -23.60 4.63 -9.20
N GLY A 62 -22.44 4.11 -9.61
CA GLY A 62 -21.13 4.48 -9.07
C GLY A 62 -20.56 5.81 -9.60
N LEU A 63 -21.23 6.45 -10.56
CA LEU A 63 -20.80 7.72 -11.19
C LEU A 63 -21.76 8.90 -10.93
N PHE A 64 -22.86 8.69 -10.22
CA PHE A 64 -23.75 9.78 -9.74
C PHE A 64 -23.73 9.98 -8.21
N GLY A 65 -22.73 9.37 -7.54
CA GLY A 65 -22.35 9.67 -6.16
C GLY A 65 -21.01 10.42 -6.05
N LEU A 66 -20.49 10.95 -7.16
CA LEU A 66 -19.46 11.99 -7.10
C LEU A 66 -20.16 13.24 -6.59
N ASP A 67 -20.24 13.33 -5.26
CA ASP A 67 -20.42 14.59 -4.58
C ASP A 67 -19.52 15.62 -5.28
N SER A 68 -20.10 16.77 -5.62
CA SER A 68 -19.45 17.90 -6.30
C SER A 68 -18.22 18.47 -5.55
N THR A 69 -17.76 17.78 -4.51
CA THR A 69 -16.61 18.05 -3.66
C THR A 69 -15.26 17.67 -4.29
N LEU A 70 -15.22 17.10 -5.50
CA LEU A 70 -13.97 16.98 -6.27
C LEU A 70 -13.51 18.29 -6.92
N LEU A 71 -14.31 19.35 -6.80
CA LEU A 71 -13.87 20.75 -6.92
C LEU A 71 -14.08 21.43 -5.56
N ALA A 72 -13.57 20.82 -4.48
CA ALA A 72 -13.61 21.44 -3.15
C ALA A 72 -12.96 22.82 -3.23
N ASP A 73 -13.74 23.83 -2.84
CA ASP A 73 -13.27 25.18 -2.59
C ASP A 73 -12.01 25.10 -1.71
N PRO A 74 -10.87 25.68 -2.13
CA PRO A 74 -9.66 25.74 -1.31
C PRO A 74 -9.92 26.26 0.12
N LEU A 75 -10.94 27.11 0.31
CA LEU A 75 -11.37 27.59 1.62
C LEU A 75 -12.09 26.54 2.47
N GLU A 76 -12.84 25.62 1.87
CA GLU A 76 -13.44 24.49 2.60
C GLU A 76 -12.38 23.46 2.98
N ALA A 77 -11.38 23.21 2.12
CA ALA A 77 -10.23 22.39 2.46
C ALA A 77 -9.42 23.00 3.63
N ALA A 78 -9.23 24.33 3.63
CA ALA A 78 -8.58 25.06 4.72
C ALA A 78 -9.40 25.06 6.02
N ARG A 79 -10.74 25.11 5.96
CA ARG A 79 -11.63 24.99 7.13
C ARG A 79 -11.65 23.59 7.75
N ARG A 80 -11.35 22.56 6.96
CA ARG A 80 -11.18 21.18 7.41
C ARG A 80 -9.80 20.89 8.00
N TYR A 81 -8.88 21.87 8.01
CA TYR A 81 -7.64 21.74 8.73
C TYR A 81 -7.92 21.52 10.22
N ARG A 82 -7.85 20.25 10.63
CA ARG A 82 -7.88 19.84 12.02
C ARG A 82 -6.42 19.86 12.47
N PRO A 83 -6.03 20.71 13.44
CA PRO A 83 -4.70 20.59 14.01
C PRO A 83 -4.54 19.17 14.56
N PHE A 84 -3.31 18.65 14.49
CA PHE A 84 -2.97 17.39 15.14
C PHE A 84 -3.50 17.41 16.57
N ARG A 85 -4.36 16.45 16.92
CA ARG A 85 -4.85 16.27 18.27
C ARG A 85 -4.09 15.09 18.86
N PRO A 86 -3.17 15.32 19.81
CA PRO A 86 -2.54 14.22 20.53
C PRO A 86 -3.61 13.34 21.18
N LEU A 87 -3.72 12.07 20.77
CA LEU A 87 -4.75 11.17 21.30
C LEU A 87 -4.24 10.32 22.46
N LEU A 88 -2.91 10.27 22.63
CA LEU A 88 -2.29 9.54 23.73
C LEU A 88 -2.78 10.14 25.06
N GLN A 89 -3.68 9.42 25.72
CA GLN A 89 -4.28 9.75 27.02
C GLN A 89 -5.41 10.79 26.98
N ASP A 90 -5.96 11.11 25.82
CA ASP A 90 -7.10 12.04 25.73
C ASP A 90 -8.40 11.39 26.30
N PRO A 91 -8.98 11.93 27.39
CA PRO A 91 -10.16 11.34 28.01
C PRO A 91 -11.40 11.40 27.11
N ASP A 92 -11.50 12.40 26.23
CA ASP A 92 -12.63 12.50 25.30
C ASP A 92 -12.57 11.39 24.26
N VAL A 93 -11.36 11.01 23.82
CA VAL A 93 -11.16 9.91 22.86
C VAL A 93 -11.56 8.58 23.49
N ARG A 94 -11.25 8.38 24.78
CA ARG A 94 -11.72 7.21 25.51
C ARG A 94 -13.25 7.20 25.59
N ALA A 95 -13.87 8.33 25.92
CA ALA A 95 -15.33 8.44 25.98
C ALA A 95 -15.99 8.10 24.63
N VAL A 96 -15.45 8.65 23.53
CA VAL A 96 -15.90 8.34 22.15
C VAL A 96 -15.80 6.85 21.84
N ALA A 97 -14.66 6.22 22.15
CA ALA A 97 -14.47 4.80 21.91
C ALA A 97 -15.44 3.95 22.73
N MET A 98 -15.61 4.27 24.02
CA MET A 98 -16.54 3.56 24.91
C MET A 98 -18.00 3.72 24.46
N ALA A 99 -18.42 4.92 24.06
CA ALA A 99 -19.77 5.17 23.55
C ALA A 99 -20.09 4.31 22.30
N ALA A 100 -19.14 4.17 21.37
CA ALA A 100 -19.30 3.28 20.23
C ALA A 100 -19.36 1.80 20.62
N LEU A 101 -18.49 1.34 21.54
CA LEU A 101 -18.49 -0.05 22.02
C LEU A 101 -19.79 -0.41 22.75
N ASP A 102 -20.28 0.47 23.61
CA ASP A 102 -21.52 0.27 24.38
C ASP A 102 -22.73 0.28 23.46
N ALA A 103 -22.79 1.19 22.48
CA ALA A 103 -23.84 1.22 21.47
C ALA A 103 -23.84 -0.05 20.59
N ALA A 104 -22.67 -0.52 20.15
CA ALA A 104 -22.54 -1.74 19.36
C ALA A 104 -23.02 -2.98 20.13
N ARG A 105 -22.57 -3.14 21.39
CA ARG A 105 -22.98 -4.23 22.27
C ARG A 105 -24.48 -4.20 22.57
N SER A 106 -25.01 -3.03 22.89
CA SER A 106 -26.45 -2.85 23.16
C SER A 106 -27.31 -3.16 21.93
N ALA A 107 -26.75 -3.01 20.72
CA ALA A 107 -27.40 -3.35 19.47
C ALA A 107 -27.16 -4.82 19.02
N GLY A 108 -26.52 -5.65 19.85
CA GLY A 108 -26.40 -7.10 19.63
C GLY A 108 -25.06 -7.57 19.05
N ALA A 109 -24.05 -6.72 18.97
CA ALA A 109 -22.72 -7.15 18.54
C ALA A 109 -22.09 -8.13 19.54
N ARG A 110 -21.67 -9.31 19.05
CA ARG A 110 -20.87 -10.27 19.83
C ARG A 110 -19.45 -9.77 20.07
N TYR A 111 -18.93 -9.02 19.11
CA TYR A 111 -17.65 -8.34 19.19
C TYR A 111 -17.73 -6.97 18.50
N ALA A 112 -17.02 -6.00 19.04
CA ALA A 112 -16.82 -4.69 18.44
C ALA A 112 -15.39 -4.20 18.70
N ASP A 113 -14.82 -3.50 17.73
CA ASP A 113 -13.63 -2.68 17.91
C ASP A 113 -13.82 -1.28 17.32
N VAL A 114 -13.10 -0.32 17.91
CA VAL A 114 -13.09 1.07 17.52
C VAL A 114 -11.65 1.50 17.33
N ARG A 115 -11.37 2.16 16.21
CA ARG A 115 -10.10 2.83 15.95
C ARG A 115 -10.34 4.31 15.80
N VAL A 116 -9.75 5.14 16.66
CA VAL A 116 -9.72 6.60 16.53
C VAL A 116 -8.31 6.99 16.09
N ALA A 117 -8.19 7.74 15.01
CA ALA A 117 -6.91 8.12 14.44
C ALA A 117 -6.81 9.63 14.24
N SER A 118 -5.67 10.21 14.63
CA SER A 118 -5.28 11.57 14.26
C SER A 118 -3.95 11.54 13.52
N GLY A 119 -3.96 12.00 12.28
CA GLY A 119 -2.75 12.10 11.46
C GLY A 119 -2.33 13.54 11.26
N ALA A 120 -1.04 13.77 11.13
CA ALA A 120 -0.47 14.99 10.64
C ALA A 120 0.71 14.68 9.73
N SER A 121 0.85 15.42 8.65
CA SER A 121 2.03 15.33 7.81
C SER A 121 2.47 16.70 7.31
N ARG A 122 3.78 16.85 7.11
CA ARG A 122 4.40 18.01 6.49
C ARG A 122 5.23 17.51 5.30
N ARG A 123 4.85 17.95 4.11
CA ARG A 123 5.56 17.65 2.86
C ARG A 123 6.08 18.94 2.22
N THR A 124 7.36 18.95 1.86
CA THR A 124 7.97 20.04 1.10
C THR A 124 8.72 19.49 -0.10
N ILE A 125 8.54 20.13 -1.26
CA ILE A 125 9.24 19.78 -2.50
C ILE A 125 10.00 21.01 -2.98
N VAL A 126 11.30 20.84 -3.21
CA VAL A 126 12.19 21.86 -3.71
C VAL A 126 12.95 21.29 -4.91
N GLN A 127 12.99 22.04 -6.00
CA GLN A 127 13.84 21.72 -7.15
C GLN A 127 14.75 22.92 -7.41
N ASN A 128 16.04 22.66 -7.53
CA ASN A 128 17.09 23.68 -7.46
C ASN A 128 16.88 24.52 -6.20
N THR A 129 16.70 25.84 -6.34
CA THR A 129 16.40 26.76 -5.24
C THR A 129 14.92 27.15 -5.15
N GLN A 130 14.07 26.57 -5.99
CA GLN A 130 12.65 26.92 -6.07
C GLN A 130 11.79 25.96 -5.26
N VAL A 131 10.91 26.52 -4.43
CA VAL A 131 9.95 25.74 -3.65
C VAL A 131 8.70 25.48 -4.48
N PHE A 132 8.41 24.20 -4.72
CA PHE A 132 7.28 23.75 -5.52
C PHE A 132 6.07 23.40 -4.66
N THR A 133 6.29 22.87 -3.46
CA THR A 133 5.21 22.43 -2.60
C THR A 133 5.55 22.70 -1.15
N GLN A 134 4.56 23.21 -0.42
CA GLN A 134 4.51 23.26 1.03
C GLN A 134 3.12 22.80 1.43
N LEU A 135 3.02 21.59 1.95
CA LEU A 135 1.77 20.99 2.35
C LEU A 135 1.86 20.57 3.80
N ILE A 136 0.96 21.11 4.62
CA ILE A 136 0.65 20.54 5.92
C ILE A 136 -0.76 19.97 5.83
N SER A 137 -0.90 18.70 6.18
CA SER A 137 -2.19 18.04 6.28
C SER A 137 -2.42 17.52 7.68
N GLY A 138 -3.68 17.52 8.09
CA GLY A 138 -4.13 16.99 9.37
C GLY A 138 -5.40 16.19 9.16
N SER A 139 -5.60 15.15 9.96
CA SER A 139 -6.80 14.33 9.95
C SER A 139 -7.20 13.94 11.37
N LEU A 140 -8.51 13.76 11.57
CA LEU A 140 -9.07 13.18 12.77
C LEU A 140 -10.33 12.41 12.36
N ASN A 141 -10.36 11.12 12.66
CA ASN A 141 -11.44 10.23 12.25
C ASN A 141 -11.53 9.03 13.20
N PHE A 142 -12.63 8.29 13.09
CA PHE A 142 -12.75 6.99 13.72
C PHE A 142 -13.51 6.00 12.84
N GLY A 143 -13.26 4.72 13.07
CA GLY A 143 -13.99 3.60 12.49
C GLY A 143 -14.46 2.64 13.57
N VAL A 144 -15.63 2.05 13.36
CA VAL A 144 -16.21 1.02 14.22
C VAL A 144 -16.42 -0.24 13.39
N ARG A 145 -15.83 -1.35 13.83
CA ARG A 145 -16.04 -2.68 13.24
C ARG A 145 -16.79 -3.56 14.23
N VAL A 146 -17.79 -4.29 13.75
CA VAL A 146 -18.65 -5.14 14.60
C VAL A 146 -18.85 -6.52 13.97
N LEU A 147 -19.06 -7.52 14.82
CA LEU A 147 -19.44 -8.88 14.45
C LEU A 147 -20.83 -9.18 15.03
N VAL A 148 -21.82 -9.34 14.15
CA VAL A 148 -23.21 -9.68 14.51
C VAL A 148 -23.60 -10.93 13.73
N ASP A 149 -24.07 -11.97 14.42
CA ASP A 149 -24.54 -13.23 13.82
C ASP A 149 -23.59 -13.87 12.78
N GLY A 150 -22.28 -13.79 13.05
CA GLY A 150 -21.24 -14.38 12.20
C GLY A 150 -20.89 -13.58 10.94
N ALA A 151 -21.43 -12.36 10.79
CA ALA A 151 -21.06 -11.44 9.72
C ALA A 151 -20.36 -10.20 10.27
N TRP A 152 -19.44 -9.62 9.49
CA TRP A 152 -18.78 -8.36 9.83
C TRP A 152 -19.57 -7.17 9.28
N GLY A 153 -19.59 -6.07 10.04
CA GLY A 153 -20.04 -4.75 9.58
C GLY A 153 -19.04 -3.67 9.97
N PHE A 154 -18.99 -2.59 9.19
CA PHE A 154 -18.05 -1.49 9.41
C PHE A 154 -18.68 -0.14 9.07
N ALA A 155 -18.39 0.88 9.87
CA ALA A 155 -18.74 2.25 9.54
C ALA A 155 -17.71 3.22 10.12
N SER A 156 -17.58 4.40 9.54
CA SER A 156 -16.59 5.40 9.94
C SER A 156 -17.13 6.82 9.85
N SER A 157 -16.52 7.75 10.58
CA SER A 157 -16.86 9.18 10.53
C SER A 157 -15.65 10.07 10.86
N THR A 158 -15.72 11.32 10.44
CA THR A 158 -14.74 12.39 10.75
C THR A 158 -15.24 13.32 11.86
N ILE A 159 -16.46 13.08 12.37
CA ILE A 159 -17.06 13.83 13.49
C ILE A 159 -16.80 13.02 14.77
N VAL A 160 -15.73 13.37 15.50
CA VAL A 160 -15.30 12.62 16.68
C VAL A 160 -16.02 13.14 17.93
N THR A 161 -17.26 12.67 18.13
CA THR A 161 -18.07 12.90 19.33
C THR A 161 -18.72 11.60 19.78
N GLU A 162 -19.10 11.50 21.06
CA GLU A 162 -19.76 10.31 21.62
C GLU A 162 -21.08 9.98 20.89
N GLU A 163 -21.87 11.01 20.59
CA GLU A 163 -23.18 10.87 19.94
C GLU A 163 -23.03 10.30 18.51
N GLU A 164 -22.05 10.81 17.76
CA GLU A 164 -21.76 10.30 16.43
C GLU A 164 -21.18 8.89 16.50
N ALA A 165 -20.32 8.60 17.49
CA ALA A 165 -19.74 7.28 17.69
C ALA A 165 -20.82 6.22 17.96
N ALA A 166 -21.79 6.53 18.81
CA ALA A 166 -22.95 5.68 19.04
C ALA A 166 -23.79 5.47 17.77
N ARG A 167 -24.04 6.54 16.99
CA ARG A 167 -24.78 6.46 15.72
C ARG A 167 -24.05 5.60 14.68
N VAL A 168 -22.74 5.79 14.52
CA VAL A 168 -21.89 5.04 13.59
C VAL A 168 -21.80 3.57 13.98
N ALA A 169 -21.69 3.26 15.27
CA ALA A 169 -21.75 1.88 15.77
C ALA A 169 -23.07 1.19 15.37
N GLN A 170 -24.21 1.87 15.51
CA GLN A 170 -25.50 1.33 15.05
C GLN A 170 -25.55 1.15 13.52
N VAL A 171 -24.89 2.01 12.74
CA VAL A 171 -24.77 1.82 11.27
C VAL A 171 -23.96 0.56 10.98
N ALA A 172 -22.82 0.35 11.65
CA ALA A 172 -21.99 -0.83 11.48
C ALA A 172 -22.78 -2.12 11.81
N VAL A 173 -23.58 -2.12 12.88
CA VAL A 173 -24.46 -3.23 13.25
C VAL A 173 -25.52 -3.49 12.19
N ARG A 174 -26.17 -2.44 11.66
CA ARG A 174 -27.14 -2.59 10.56
C ARG A 174 -26.48 -3.14 9.29
N GLN A 175 -25.25 -2.75 8.96
CA GLN A 175 -24.55 -3.35 7.84
C GLN A 175 -24.26 -4.83 8.08
N SER A 176 -23.80 -5.16 9.29
CA SER A 176 -23.52 -6.54 9.69
C SER A 176 -24.73 -7.44 9.55
N SER A 177 -25.92 -6.99 9.95
CA SER A 177 -27.15 -7.78 9.89
C SER A 177 -27.71 -7.99 8.47
N LEU A 178 -27.25 -7.22 7.49
CA LEU A 178 -27.61 -7.38 6.07
C LEU A 178 -26.69 -8.36 5.34
N ASN A 179 -25.52 -8.66 5.89
CA ASN A 179 -24.51 -9.53 5.27
C ASN A 179 -24.72 -11.06 5.37
N PRO A 180 -25.62 -11.67 6.19
CA PRO A 180 -25.72 -13.13 6.27
C PRO A 180 -26.38 -13.81 5.05
N TRP A 181 -26.66 -13.07 3.96
CA TRP A 181 -27.16 -13.64 2.71
C TRP A 181 -26.11 -14.52 2.01
N GLY A 182 -26.11 -15.81 2.34
CA GLY A 182 -25.28 -16.82 1.69
C GLY A 182 -24.90 -18.03 2.56
N GLY A 183 -25.21 -18.01 3.86
CA GLY A 183 -24.79 -19.04 4.80
C GLY A 183 -23.39 -18.73 5.35
N THR A 184 -23.34 -17.96 6.43
CA THR A 184 -22.10 -17.71 7.15
C THR A 184 -21.81 -18.92 8.05
N ARG A 185 -20.65 -19.55 7.85
CA ARG A 185 -20.06 -20.38 8.91
C ARG A 185 -19.99 -19.52 10.19
N THR A 186 -20.26 -20.12 11.35
CA THR A 186 -20.07 -19.41 12.62
C THR A 186 -18.62 -18.95 12.69
N LEU A 187 -18.42 -17.62 12.69
CA LEU A 187 -17.09 -17.04 12.84
C LEU A 187 -16.71 -17.09 14.31
N GLU A 188 -15.61 -17.78 14.60
CA GLU A 188 -15.00 -17.85 15.92
C GLU A 188 -13.77 -16.95 15.93
N LEU A 189 -13.71 -16.06 16.92
CA LEU A 189 -12.53 -15.23 17.13
C LEU A 189 -11.46 -16.06 17.83
N ALA A 190 -10.24 -16.00 17.31
CA ALA A 190 -9.09 -16.54 18.00
C ALA A 190 -8.85 -15.72 19.30
N PRO A 191 -8.48 -16.36 20.42
CA PRO A 191 -8.13 -15.62 21.62
C PRO A 191 -7.00 -14.64 21.36
N ALA A 192 -7.20 -13.37 21.73
CA ALA A 192 -6.18 -12.32 21.66
C ALA A 192 -5.80 -11.85 23.08
N PRO A 193 -4.54 -11.45 23.34
CA PRO A 193 -4.17 -10.82 24.59
C PRO A 193 -4.95 -9.52 24.82
N VAL A 194 -5.54 -9.37 26.01
CA VAL A 194 -6.21 -8.13 26.41
C VAL A 194 -5.17 -7.15 26.97
N VAL A 195 -5.09 -5.96 26.38
CA VAL A 195 -4.17 -4.89 26.79
C VAL A 195 -4.98 -3.68 27.21
N ALA A 196 -5.25 -3.55 28.52
CA ALA A 196 -6.21 -2.57 29.04
C ALA A 196 -5.73 -1.11 28.97
N ASP A 197 -4.42 -0.86 28.99
CA ASP A 197 -3.83 0.49 28.94
C ASP A 197 -2.48 0.48 28.21
N GLY A 198 -2.51 0.02 26.95
CA GLY A 198 -1.31 -0.06 26.11
C GLY A 198 -0.88 1.31 25.63
N GLN A 199 0.42 1.64 25.75
CA GLN A 199 1.00 2.84 25.17
C GLN A 199 2.33 2.51 24.49
N TRP A 200 2.53 3.09 23.30
CA TRP A 200 3.78 2.98 22.56
C TRP A 200 3.93 4.13 21.56
N GLU A 201 5.17 4.48 21.26
CA GLU A 201 5.53 5.49 20.28
C GLU A 201 6.76 5.02 19.50
N THR A 202 6.82 5.29 18.19
CA THR A 202 8.02 5.07 17.39
C THR A 202 9.21 5.78 18.04
N PRO A 203 10.29 5.06 18.39
CA PRO A 203 11.47 5.70 18.95
C PRO A 203 12.13 6.64 17.92
N ILE A 204 12.18 7.94 18.24
CA ILE A 204 12.87 8.98 17.47
C ILE A 204 13.76 9.80 18.40
N ASP A 205 14.81 10.42 17.86
CA ASP A 205 15.74 11.22 18.65
C ASP A 205 15.32 12.71 18.67
N LEU A 206 14.84 13.23 17.55
CA LEU A 206 14.47 14.63 17.37
C LEU A 206 13.06 14.74 16.79
N ASP A 207 12.11 15.34 17.51
CA ASP A 207 10.75 15.54 17.00
C ASP A 207 10.76 16.60 15.86
N PRO A 208 10.40 16.23 14.61
CA PRO A 208 10.39 17.16 13.47
C PRO A 208 9.39 18.31 13.61
N TRP A 209 8.40 18.18 14.51
CA TRP A 209 7.42 19.23 14.78
C TRP A 209 7.94 20.35 15.68
N ASN A 210 9.13 20.20 16.27
CA ASN A 210 9.85 21.28 16.96
C ASN A 210 10.61 22.20 15.99
N TYR A 211 10.66 21.84 14.70
CA TYR A 211 11.32 22.61 13.63
C TYR A 211 10.26 23.24 12.73
N THR A 212 10.58 24.39 12.16
CA THR A 212 9.71 25.12 11.25
C THR A 212 9.76 24.55 9.83
N ILE A 213 8.80 24.94 8.98
CA ILE A 213 8.92 24.68 7.53
C ILE A 213 10.19 25.33 6.98
N GLN A 214 10.54 26.52 7.48
CA GLN A 214 11.70 27.26 7.00
C GLN A 214 13.01 26.49 7.25
N ASP A 215 13.18 25.91 8.43
CA ASP A 215 14.35 25.05 8.74
C ASP A 215 14.46 23.88 7.74
N GLN A 216 13.32 23.31 7.34
CA GLN A 216 13.27 22.19 6.38
C GLN A 216 13.63 22.65 4.97
N LEU A 217 13.11 23.80 4.54
CA LEU A 217 13.39 24.38 3.24
C LEU A 217 14.86 24.80 3.11
N GLU A 218 15.45 25.36 4.16
CA GLU A 218 16.87 25.75 4.17
C GLU A 218 17.79 24.54 3.96
N LEU A 219 17.51 23.41 4.62
CA LEU A 219 18.23 22.16 4.40
C LEU A 219 18.04 21.64 2.96
N GLN A 220 16.83 21.68 2.43
CA GLN A 220 16.54 21.24 1.06
C GLN A 220 17.21 22.09 -0.01
N ILE A 221 17.25 23.42 0.19
CA ILE A 221 17.94 24.34 -0.69
C ILE A 221 19.44 24.07 -0.65
N ALA A 222 20.04 23.93 0.53
CA ALA A 222 21.45 23.61 0.67
C ALA A 222 21.82 22.26 0.02
N ALA A 223 20.98 21.24 0.16
CA ALA A 223 21.17 19.93 -0.48
C ALA A 223 21.12 20.04 -2.01
N ASN A 224 20.15 20.77 -2.55
CA ASN A 224 20.01 20.97 -4.00
C ASN A 224 21.15 21.84 -4.57
N GLU A 225 21.61 22.85 -3.84
CA GLU A 225 22.78 23.66 -4.21
C GLU A 225 24.05 22.82 -4.26
N ALA A 226 24.25 21.92 -3.28
CA ALA A 226 25.37 20.99 -3.30
C ALA A 226 25.38 20.12 -4.57
N VAL A 227 24.21 19.62 -4.99
CA VAL A 227 24.05 18.86 -6.24
C VAL A 227 24.41 19.69 -7.47
N MET A 228 23.91 20.92 -7.56
CA MET A 228 24.21 21.80 -8.69
C MET A 228 25.70 22.15 -8.76
N ASN A 229 26.32 22.46 -7.61
CA ASN A 229 27.75 22.75 -7.51
C ASN A 229 28.61 21.54 -7.90
N ALA A 230 28.21 20.33 -7.51
CA ALA A 230 28.90 19.10 -7.93
C ALA A 230 28.81 18.91 -9.45
N GLY A 231 27.63 19.11 -10.05
CA GLY A 231 27.44 19.07 -11.50
C GLY A 231 28.32 20.10 -12.25
N GLU A 232 28.40 21.33 -11.75
CA GLU A 232 29.29 22.36 -12.31
C GLU A 232 30.77 21.97 -12.19
N ALA A 233 31.20 21.50 -11.02
CA ALA A 233 32.57 21.07 -10.78
C ALA A 233 32.99 19.89 -11.68
N MET A 234 32.05 19.01 -12.01
CA MET A 234 32.24 17.90 -12.96
C MET A 234 32.13 18.32 -14.43
N GLY A 235 31.72 19.55 -14.72
CA GLY A 235 31.53 20.05 -16.09
C GLY A 235 30.34 19.42 -16.81
N VAL A 236 29.31 19.00 -16.08
CA VAL A 236 28.15 18.28 -16.62
C VAL A 236 26.96 19.24 -16.75
N PRO A 237 26.55 19.62 -17.97
CA PRO A 237 25.38 20.47 -18.15
C PRO A 237 24.09 19.69 -17.82
N GLY A 238 23.03 20.43 -17.45
CA GLY A 238 21.70 19.84 -17.25
C GLY A 238 21.49 19.10 -15.94
N VAL A 239 22.41 19.23 -14.98
CA VAL A 239 22.23 18.73 -13.60
C VAL A 239 21.25 19.63 -12.86
N THR A 240 20.29 19.01 -12.19
CA THR A 240 19.33 19.69 -11.30
C THR A 240 19.28 18.97 -9.97
N GLY A 241 19.20 19.73 -8.87
CA GLY A 241 18.96 19.20 -7.54
C GLY A 241 17.46 19.04 -7.30
N PHE A 242 17.04 17.93 -6.71
CA PHE A 242 15.66 17.75 -6.27
C PHE A 242 15.62 17.24 -4.84
N SER A 243 14.60 17.67 -4.10
CA SER A 243 14.29 17.12 -2.79
C SER A 243 12.79 17.15 -2.52
N ASP A 244 12.29 16.06 -1.96
CA ASP A 244 10.92 15.86 -1.52
C ASP A 244 11.02 15.22 -0.14
N PHE A 245 10.66 15.97 0.90
CA PHE A 245 10.74 15.52 2.29
C PHE A 245 9.34 15.43 2.87
N LEU A 246 9.02 14.27 3.44
CA LEU A 246 7.74 14.00 4.10
C LEU A 246 7.97 13.55 5.54
N PHE A 247 7.54 14.36 6.50
CA PHE A 247 7.38 13.94 7.89
C PHE A 247 5.93 13.58 8.15
N GLY A 248 5.71 12.44 8.80
CA GLY A 248 4.40 11.95 9.22
C GLY A 248 4.36 11.68 10.72
N LYS A 249 3.23 12.00 11.35
CA LYS A 249 2.91 11.68 12.74
C LYS A 249 1.47 11.20 12.83
N ASN A 250 1.25 9.99 13.32
CA ASN A 250 -0.09 9.40 13.44
C ASN A 250 -0.31 8.85 14.84
N ASP A 251 -1.34 9.33 15.53
CA ASP A 251 -1.85 8.72 16.76
C ASP A 251 -3.01 7.80 16.40
N VAL A 252 -2.97 6.56 16.89
CA VAL A 252 -4.04 5.57 16.73
C VAL A 252 -4.42 5.03 18.10
N VAL A 253 -5.67 5.20 18.47
CA VAL A 253 -6.29 4.56 19.64
C VAL A 253 -7.15 3.41 19.15
N PHE A 254 -6.86 2.20 19.62
CA PHE A 254 -7.66 1.00 19.42
C PHE A 254 -8.37 0.63 20.73
N ALA A 255 -9.67 0.41 20.68
CA ALA A 255 -10.45 -0.12 21.79
C ALA A 255 -11.29 -1.31 21.33
N SER A 256 -11.43 -2.33 22.17
CA SER A 256 -12.24 -3.52 21.84
C SER A 256 -13.22 -3.88 22.94
N SER A 257 -14.29 -4.54 22.53
CA SER A 257 -15.27 -5.18 23.42
C SER A 257 -14.70 -6.36 24.21
N GLU A 258 -13.43 -6.73 24.03
CA GLU A 258 -12.76 -7.72 24.88
C GLU A 258 -11.94 -7.08 26.00
N GLY A 259 -11.91 -5.74 26.05
CA GLY A 259 -11.31 -4.95 27.13
C GLY A 259 -9.96 -4.32 26.79
N SER A 260 -9.45 -4.50 25.56
CA SER A 260 -8.23 -3.79 25.15
C SER A 260 -8.51 -2.31 24.93
N TYR A 261 -7.58 -1.47 25.37
CA TYR A 261 -7.46 -0.06 25.03
C TYR A 261 -5.97 0.26 24.85
N ILE A 262 -5.59 0.58 23.62
CA ILE A 262 -4.20 0.72 23.19
C ILE A 262 -4.06 2.05 22.44
N ALA A 263 -3.10 2.87 22.82
CA ALA A 263 -2.72 4.07 22.09
C ALA A 263 -1.31 3.90 21.52
N GLN A 264 -1.16 4.09 20.21
CA GLN A 264 0.13 4.05 19.52
C GLN A 264 0.37 5.35 18.76
N ARG A 265 1.56 5.92 18.89
CA ARG A 265 2.04 7.02 18.03
C ARG A 265 3.08 6.50 17.04
N PHE A 266 2.86 6.80 15.78
CA PHE A 266 3.77 6.47 14.69
C PHE A 266 4.42 7.74 14.17
N HIS A 267 5.74 7.75 14.14
CA HIS A 267 6.52 8.75 13.41
C HIS A 267 7.13 8.13 12.17
N GLY A 268 7.27 8.93 11.13
CA GLY A 268 7.95 8.51 9.91
C GLY A 268 8.54 9.67 9.13
N PHE A 269 9.61 9.37 8.43
CA PHE A 269 10.25 10.20 7.43
C PHE A 269 10.42 9.42 6.13
N GLY A 270 10.21 10.06 4.98
CA GLY A 270 10.31 9.40 3.69
C GLY A 270 10.50 10.36 2.52
N ASN A 271 10.28 9.80 1.33
CA ASN A 271 10.58 10.37 0.01
C ASN A 271 12.10 10.41 -0.26
N SER A 272 12.63 11.44 -0.93
CA SER A 272 13.99 11.41 -1.48
C SER A 272 14.58 12.80 -1.71
N TYR A 273 15.91 12.87 -1.77
CA TYR A 273 16.62 13.94 -2.45
C TYR A 273 17.71 13.37 -3.36
N GLY A 274 18.21 14.18 -4.29
CA GLY A 274 19.38 13.84 -5.07
C GLY A 274 19.47 14.61 -6.37
N ALA A 275 20.11 13.98 -7.35
CA ALA A 275 20.43 14.58 -8.63
C ALA A 275 19.55 14.04 -9.73
N GLN A 276 19.18 14.93 -10.65
CA GLN A 276 18.59 14.61 -11.94
C GLN A 276 19.48 15.19 -13.03
N VAL A 277 19.79 14.38 -14.05
CA VAL A 277 20.64 14.77 -15.18
C VAL A 277 19.90 14.47 -16.47
N ILE A 278 19.81 15.46 -17.34
CA ILE A 278 19.20 15.35 -18.66
C ILE A 278 20.28 15.52 -19.71
N SER A 279 20.29 14.66 -20.73
CA SER A 279 21.24 14.77 -21.83
C SER A 279 21.04 16.05 -22.64
N GLU A 280 22.08 16.50 -23.37
CA GLU A 280 21.99 17.75 -24.17
C GLU A 280 20.87 17.72 -25.21
N ASP A 281 20.65 16.56 -25.84
CA ASP A 281 19.56 16.33 -26.79
C ASP A 281 18.18 16.14 -26.12
N ARG A 282 18.15 16.09 -24.78
CA ARG A 282 16.98 15.86 -23.92
C ARG A 282 16.27 14.53 -24.16
N MET A 283 16.98 13.56 -24.73
CA MET A 283 16.43 12.23 -25.02
C MET A 283 16.61 11.26 -23.86
N ASN A 284 17.62 11.47 -23.02
CA ASN A 284 17.93 10.61 -21.89
C ASN A 284 17.83 11.37 -20.57
N PHE A 285 17.42 10.64 -19.54
CA PHE A 285 17.24 11.15 -18.19
C PHE A 285 17.81 10.13 -17.20
N GLY A 286 18.60 10.61 -16.24
CA GLY A 286 19.05 9.84 -15.09
C GLY A 286 18.66 10.55 -13.81
N SER A 287 18.35 9.78 -12.78
CA SER A 287 18.01 10.30 -11.45
C SER A 287 18.60 9.37 -10.40
N SER A 288 19.28 9.92 -9.41
CA SER A 288 19.81 9.16 -8.29
C SER A 288 19.59 9.87 -6.97
N SER A 289 19.51 9.08 -5.90
CA SER A 289 19.46 9.51 -4.51
C SER A 289 20.62 8.87 -3.74
N PRO A 290 21.33 9.62 -2.89
CA PRO A 290 22.45 9.10 -2.11
C PRO A 290 22.05 7.95 -1.18
N GLU A 291 22.90 6.93 -1.07
CA GLU A 291 22.66 5.77 -0.18
C GLU A 291 22.61 6.15 1.31
N SER A 292 23.28 7.23 1.69
CA SER A 292 23.31 7.76 3.06
C SER A 292 21.94 8.32 3.52
N PHE A 293 21.02 8.59 2.58
CA PHE A 293 19.72 9.17 2.87
C PHE A 293 18.78 8.14 3.50
N LYS A 294 18.42 8.37 4.76
CA LYS A 294 17.63 7.43 5.55
C LYS A 294 16.14 7.72 5.40
N THR A 295 15.34 6.66 5.29
CA THR A 295 13.87 6.72 5.36
C THR A 295 13.35 5.67 6.35
N GLY A 296 12.13 5.86 6.86
CA GLY A 296 11.50 4.96 7.83
C GLY A 296 11.09 5.66 9.12
N GLY A 297 11.18 4.95 10.25
CA GLY A 297 10.84 5.42 11.59
C GLY A 297 11.90 6.35 12.17
N TYR A 298 12.11 7.50 11.52
CA TYR A 298 13.02 8.55 11.94
C TYR A 298 12.28 9.87 12.16
N GLY A 299 12.79 10.68 13.10
CA GLY A 299 12.43 12.07 13.26
C GLY A 299 13.35 13.00 12.44
N TRP A 300 13.58 14.21 12.93
CA TRP A 300 14.43 15.21 12.28
C TRP A 300 15.89 14.75 12.10
N GLU A 301 16.35 13.81 12.93
CA GLU A 301 17.67 13.19 12.82
C GLU A 301 17.89 12.46 11.49
N ALA A 302 16.84 12.23 10.69
CA ALA A 302 16.97 11.71 9.34
C ALA A 302 17.70 12.67 8.39
N ILE A 303 17.56 13.98 8.62
CA ILE A 303 18.09 15.04 7.75
C ILE A 303 19.10 15.94 8.45
N ASP A 304 19.21 15.85 9.78
CA ASP A 304 20.22 16.57 10.54
C ASP A 304 21.61 15.97 10.33
N GLY A 305 22.59 16.82 10.01
CA GLY A 305 23.99 16.41 9.84
C GLY A 305 24.31 15.57 8.61
N ILE A 306 23.44 15.54 7.58
CA ILE A 306 23.75 14.88 6.30
C ILE A 306 24.95 15.59 5.63
N PRO A 307 25.96 14.86 5.14
CA PRO A 307 27.10 15.43 4.43
C PRO A 307 26.74 15.73 2.96
N PHE A 308 25.83 16.69 2.75
CA PHE A 308 25.23 16.97 1.43
C PHE A 308 26.24 17.13 0.29
N ALA A 309 27.42 17.71 0.55
CA ALA A 309 28.46 17.87 -0.47
C ALA A 309 29.00 16.53 -1.00
N ALA A 310 29.35 15.59 -0.11
CA ALA A 310 29.87 14.28 -0.52
C ALA A 310 28.77 13.44 -1.19
N ASP A 311 27.55 13.51 -0.62
CA ASP A 311 26.40 12.81 -1.17
C ASP A 311 25.99 13.34 -2.55
N ALA A 312 26.14 14.65 -2.78
CA ALA A 312 25.84 15.29 -4.05
C ALA A 312 26.75 14.79 -5.19
N GLU A 313 28.05 14.64 -4.94
CA GLU A 313 28.99 14.11 -5.93
C GLU A 313 28.57 12.70 -6.37
N GLN A 314 28.32 11.81 -5.40
CA GLN A 314 27.86 10.44 -5.69
C GLN A 314 26.54 10.44 -6.48
N ALA A 315 25.54 11.22 -6.06
CA ALA A 315 24.25 11.26 -6.75
C ALA A 315 24.38 11.75 -8.20
N VAL A 316 25.23 12.73 -8.47
CA VAL A 316 25.47 13.22 -9.83
C VAL A 316 26.16 12.14 -10.68
N GLU A 317 27.19 11.49 -10.16
CA GLU A 317 27.88 10.38 -10.85
C GLU A 317 26.90 9.25 -11.21
N ASP A 318 26.11 8.79 -10.24
CA ASP A 318 25.14 7.72 -10.45
C ASP A 318 24.05 8.13 -11.45
N ALA A 319 23.55 9.38 -11.37
CA ALA A 319 22.57 9.88 -12.33
C ALA A 319 23.16 9.95 -13.75
N ILE A 320 24.44 10.31 -13.91
CA ILE A 320 25.14 10.25 -15.21
C ILE A 320 25.25 8.82 -15.71
N MET A 321 25.59 7.86 -14.83
CA MET A 321 25.64 6.45 -15.19
C MET A 321 24.28 5.94 -15.68
N MET A 322 23.20 6.27 -14.97
CA MET A 322 21.83 5.90 -15.35
C MET A 322 21.39 6.55 -16.67
N MET A 323 21.68 7.84 -16.86
CA MET A 323 21.38 8.56 -18.09
C MET A 323 22.07 7.93 -19.32
N ASN A 324 23.30 7.42 -19.13
CA ASN A 324 24.09 6.80 -20.19
C ASN A 324 23.92 5.27 -20.27
N ALA A 325 23.06 4.68 -19.43
CA ALA A 325 22.87 3.24 -19.37
C ALA A 325 22.31 2.74 -20.71
N ARG A 326 22.89 1.66 -21.22
CA ARG A 326 22.40 0.99 -22.42
C ARG A 326 21.28 0.03 -22.06
N GLU A 327 20.31 -0.09 -22.96
CA GLU A 327 19.31 -1.15 -22.86
C GLU A 327 20.02 -2.52 -22.91
N PRO A 328 19.71 -3.43 -21.98
CA PRO A 328 20.26 -4.78 -22.02
C PRO A 328 19.67 -5.57 -23.18
N ASP A 329 20.49 -6.41 -23.83
CA ASP A 329 19.98 -7.37 -24.81
C ASP A 329 19.02 -8.37 -24.16
N VAL A 330 18.05 -8.87 -24.93
CA VAL A 330 17.13 -9.91 -24.43
C VAL A 330 17.90 -11.21 -24.23
N GLY A 331 17.95 -11.70 -23.00
CA GLY A 331 18.72 -12.90 -22.67
C GLY A 331 18.57 -13.38 -21.23
N ARG A 332 19.35 -14.40 -20.87
CA ARG A 332 19.50 -14.87 -19.49
C ARG A 332 20.82 -14.34 -18.94
N TYR A 333 20.75 -13.69 -17.78
CA TYR A 333 21.89 -13.10 -17.09
C TYR A 333 21.89 -13.55 -15.64
N ASP A 334 23.08 -13.65 -15.06
CA ASP A 334 23.22 -13.65 -13.62
C ASP A 334 23.02 -12.21 -13.13
N LEU A 335 22.19 -12.04 -12.10
CA LEU A 335 21.88 -10.72 -11.52
C LEU A 335 22.49 -10.60 -10.13
N VAL A 336 23.18 -9.50 -9.90
CA VAL A 336 23.58 -9.06 -8.56
C VAL A 336 22.74 -7.84 -8.24
N LEU A 337 21.96 -7.93 -7.16
CA LEU A 337 21.02 -6.90 -6.74
C LEU A 337 21.49 -6.29 -5.42
N ASP A 338 21.40 -4.97 -5.30
CA ASP A 338 21.54 -4.28 -4.03
C ASP A 338 20.33 -4.55 -3.10
N SER A 339 20.39 -4.02 -1.88
CA SER A 339 19.35 -4.22 -0.87
C SER A 339 18.01 -3.59 -1.26
N ALA A 340 18.00 -2.45 -1.95
CA ALA A 340 16.78 -1.76 -2.37
C ALA A 340 16.07 -2.55 -3.49
N ALA A 341 16.81 -3.04 -4.48
CA ALA A 341 16.32 -3.89 -5.56
C ALA A 341 15.79 -5.23 -5.04
N VAL A 342 16.48 -5.86 -4.06
CA VAL A 342 15.98 -7.08 -3.40
C VAL A 342 14.67 -6.79 -2.66
N SER A 343 14.60 -5.69 -1.90
CA SER A 343 13.38 -5.29 -1.18
C SER A 343 12.20 -5.08 -2.14
N ALA A 344 12.42 -4.35 -3.24
CA ALA A 344 11.42 -4.14 -4.28
C ALA A 344 10.94 -5.47 -4.92
N ALA A 345 11.88 -6.36 -5.25
CA ALA A 345 11.53 -7.67 -5.79
C ALA A 345 10.69 -8.50 -4.82
N PHE A 346 11.00 -8.48 -3.53
CA PHE A 346 10.27 -9.22 -2.50
C PHE A 346 8.87 -8.62 -2.29
N ASN A 347 8.77 -7.29 -2.25
CA ASN A 347 7.50 -6.57 -2.13
C ASN A 347 6.57 -6.83 -3.32
N ALA A 348 7.12 -7.09 -4.50
CA ALA A 348 6.35 -7.41 -5.69
C ALA A 348 6.03 -8.93 -5.85
N SER A 349 6.59 -9.80 -5.00
CA SER A 349 6.49 -11.27 -5.19
C SER A 349 6.14 -12.03 -3.91
N ILE A 350 7.12 -12.29 -3.05
CA ILE A 350 6.98 -13.14 -1.86
C ILE A 350 6.04 -12.50 -0.85
N VAL A 351 6.10 -11.18 -0.65
CA VAL A 351 5.28 -10.50 0.36
C VAL A 351 3.77 -10.64 0.04
N PRO A 352 3.26 -10.25 -1.15
CA PRO A 352 1.85 -10.45 -1.47
C PRO A 352 1.42 -11.92 -1.51
N ALA A 353 2.35 -12.84 -1.78
CA ALA A 353 2.03 -14.26 -1.75
C ALA A 353 1.79 -14.78 -0.33
N LEU A 354 2.36 -14.12 0.69
CA LEU A 354 2.25 -14.49 2.10
C LEU A 354 1.12 -13.75 2.84
N GLU A 355 0.46 -12.78 2.19
CA GLU A 355 -0.72 -12.10 2.74
C GLU A 355 -1.88 -13.11 2.86
N PHE A 356 -2.39 -13.27 4.08
CA PHE A 356 -3.23 -14.42 4.41
C PHE A 356 -4.61 -14.37 3.75
N ASP A 357 -5.19 -13.19 3.61
CA ASP A 357 -6.40 -12.94 2.83
C ASP A 357 -6.23 -13.34 1.35
N ARG A 358 -5.07 -13.09 0.74
CA ARG A 358 -4.75 -13.55 -0.62
C ARG A 358 -4.57 -15.05 -0.71
N VAL A 359 -3.94 -15.66 0.29
CA VAL A 359 -3.82 -17.12 0.41
C VAL A 359 -5.19 -17.79 0.55
N LEU A 360 -6.11 -17.17 1.30
CA LEU A 360 -7.50 -17.62 1.43
C LEU A 360 -8.40 -17.25 0.23
N GLY A 361 -7.88 -16.47 -0.73
CA GLY A 361 -8.61 -16.03 -1.92
C GLY A 361 -9.63 -14.93 -1.68
N TYR A 362 -9.62 -14.25 -0.54
CA TYR A 362 -10.54 -13.16 -0.21
C TYR A 362 -10.33 -11.94 -1.13
N GLU A 363 -9.13 -11.78 -1.67
CA GLU A 363 -8.81 -10.73 -2.65
C GLU A 363 -8.98 -11.14 -4.12
N MET A 364 -9.63 -12.27 -4.42
CA MET A 364 -9.71 -12.76 -5.82
C MET A 364 -10.33 -11.77 -6.81
N HIS A 365 -11.17 -10.84 -6.33
CA HIS A 365 -11.80 -9.80 -7.13
C HIS A 365 -11.04 -8.46 -7.12
N ALA A 366 -9.95 -8.37 -6.35
CA ALA A 366 -9.09 -7.21 -6.22
C ALA A 366 -7.69 -7.54 -6.79
N GLY A 367 -6.69 -7.73 -5.92
CA GLY A 367 -5.31 -8.01 -6.33
C GLY A 367 -5.06 -9.44 -6.83
N GLY A 368 -6.05 -10.34 -6.74
CA GLY A 368 -5.95 -11.74 -7.15
C GLY A 368 -5.64 -12.67 -5.97
N THR A 369 -5.29 -13.92 -6.29
CA THR A 369 -4.97 -14.96 -5.29
C THR A 369 -3.47 -15.13 -5.11
N SER A 370 -3.06 -16.00 -4.18
CA SER A 370 -1.66 -16.39 -3.97
C SER A 370 -1.33 -17.73 -4.65
N TYR A 371 -0.10 -17.87 -5.13
CA TYR A 371 0.47 -19.17 -5.55
C TYR A 371 0.81 -20.08 -4.36
N LEU A 372 0.66 -19.58 -3.13
CA LEU A 372 0.75 -20.33 -1.88
C LEU A 372 -0.66 -20.78 -1.39
N SER A 373 -1.65 -20.80 -2.27
CA SER A 373 -2.98 -21.33 -1.97
C SER A 373 -3.12 -22.77 -2.50
N PRO A 374 -3.77 -23.70 -1.78
CA PRO A 374 -4.41 -23.50 -0.49
C PRO A 374 -3.44 -23.75 0.70
N PRO A 375 -3.65 -23.08 1.85
CA PRO A 375 -2.72 -23.13 2.98
C PRO A 375 -2.48 -24.55 3.52
N GLU A 376 -3.51 -25.39 3.54
CA GLU A 376 -3.42 -26.79 3.99
C GLU A 376 -2.47 -27.66 3.16
N GLU A 377 -2.20 -27.30 1.90
CA GLU A 377 -1.29 -28.03 1.02
C GLU A 377 0.14 -27.47 1.08
N VAL A 378 0.29 -26.17 1.33
CA VAL A 378 1.61 -25.50 1.27
C VAL A 378 2.30 -25.36 2.62
N LEU A 379 1.55 -25.25 3.72
CA LEU A 379 2.14 -24.98 5.04
C LEU A 379 3.03 -26.14 5.48
N GLY A 380 4.30 -25.84 5.73
CA GLY A 380 5.33 -26.82 6.11
C GLY A 380 5.83 -27.73 4.98
N GLN A 381 5.25 -27.64 3.77
CA GLN A 381 5.62 -28.47 2.62
C GLN A 381 6.30 -27.65 1.50
N TYR A 382 5.83 -26.43 1.24
CA TYR A 382 6.34 -25.59 0.18
C TYR A 382 7.75 -25.10 0.47
N SER A 383 8.62 -25.18 -0.54
CA SER A 383 9.98 -24.65 -0.51
C SER A 383 10.30 -23.94 -1.80
N PHE A 384 10.95 -22.78 -1.70
CA PHE A 384 11.52 -22.08 -2.85
C PHE A 384 12.76 -22.79 -3.43
N ASN A 385 13.14 -23.96 -2.89
CA ASN A 385 14.32 -24.73 -3.29
C ASN A 385 15.63 -23.93 -3.25
N ASN A 386 15.70 -22.92 -2.38
CA ASN A 386 16.89 -22.12 -2.15
C ASN A 386 17.23 -22.15 -0.65
N PRO A 387 18.22 -22.96 -0.21
CA PRO A 387 18.56 -23.07 1.21
C PRO A 387 19.16 -21.79 1.80
N LYS A 388 19.54 -20.82 0.96
CA LYS A 388 20.04 -19.51 1.40
C LYS A 388 18.91 -18.51 1.66
N LEU A 389 17.69 -18.78 1.20
CA LEU A 389 16.55 -17.88 1.36
C LEU A 389 15.86 -18.12 2.71
N ASN A 390 15.90 -17.12 3.58
CA ASN A 390 15.14 -17.11 4.83
C ASN A 390 14.40 -15.77 4.92
N VAL A 391 13.08 -15.81 5.07
CA VAL A 391 12.22 -14.62 5.12
C VAL A 391 11.46 -14.62 6.44
N ARG A 392 11.45 -13.48 7.13
CA ARG A 392 10.74 -13.29 8.41
C ARG A 392 10.01 -11.96 8.39
N ALA A 393 8.71 -11.99 8.71
CA ALA A 393 7.96 -10.77 9.03
C ALA A 393 8.18 -10.38 10.49
N THR A 394 8.41 -9.08 10.74
CA THR A 394 8.51 -8.54 12.10
C THR A 394 8.06 -7.08 12.12
N GLY A 395 7.15 -6.74 13.04
CA GLY A 395 6.77 -5.36 13.35
C GLY A 395 7.76 -4.63 14.26
N ALA A 396 8.81 -5.30 14.75
CA ALA A 396 9.71 -4.76 15.76
C ALA A 396 11.09 -4.34 15.21
N ALA A 397 11.26 -4.29 13.88
CA ALA A 397 12.51 -3.88 13.27
C ALA A 397 12.85 -2.42 13.61
N PRO A 398 14.00 -2.13 14.25
CA PRO A 398 14.38 -0.76 14.60
C PRO A 398 14.41 0.15 13.37
N ARG A 399 13.86 1.36 13.50
CA ARG A 399 13.81 2.38 12.44
C ARG A 399 13.04 1.99 11.17
N ALA A 400 12.40 0.82 11.12
CA ALA A 400 11.53 0.49 9.99
C ALA A 400 10.31 1.40 9.96
N GLY A 401 9.89 1.85 8.76
CA GLY A 401 8.68 2.67 8.62
C GLY A 401 7.39 1.95 9.05
N GLY A 402 7.39 0.61 9.02
CA GLY A 402 6.30 -0.24 9.49
C GLY A 402 6.49 -0.76 10.91
N MET A 403 7.28 -0.11 11.76
CA MET A 403 7.45 -0.54 13.15
C MET A 403 6.17 -0.29 13.96
N TYR A 404 5.72 -1.31 14.70
CA TYR A 404 4.57 -1.23 15.60
C TYR A 404 4.76 -2.16 16.80
N ARG A 405 4.00 -1.94 17.88
CA ARG A 405 3.98 -2.82 19.05
C ARG A 405 2.79 -3.76 19.08
N TRP A 406 1.64 -3.29 18.59
CA TRP A 406 0.40 -4.05 18.45
C TRP A 406 -0.23 -3.79 17.07
N ASP A 407 -0.86 -4.81 16.48
CA ASP A 407 -1.54 -4.79 15.18
C ASP A 407 -3.05 -4.49 15.25
#